data_AF-A0A7X0QRM9-F1
#
_entry.id   AF-A0A7X0QRM9-F1
#
_cell.length_a   1.000
_cell.length_b   1.000
_cell.length_c   1.000
_cell.angle_alpha   90.00
_cell.angle_beta   90.00
_cell.angle_gamma   90.00
#
_symmetry.space_group_name_H-M   'P 1'
#
loop_
_entity.id
_entity.type
_entity.pdbx_description
1 polymer ?
#
loop_
_entity_poly.entity_id
_entity_poly.type
_entity_poly.pdbx_seq_one_letter_code
_entity_poly.pdbx_strand_id
1 'polypeptide(L)'
;MDMISQSENVISIFGYWPQFADAKVALIAYEPPGTIRLDISYIDAEMQKAAVVGLRFTGVQELALSELLSENVLDSLTISDGAPMRVNLEPCYGLGGSFTCTGAEVTGVAGEFNHQVRQS
;
A
#
# COMPACT_ATOMS: atom_id res chain seq x y z
N MET A 1 17.54 4.33 -9.25
CA MET A 1 17.02 2.97 -9.42
C MET A 1 15.90 2.86 -8.43
N ASP A 2 14.66 2.91 -8.90
CA ASP A 2 13.49 2.87 -8.04
C ASP A 2 13.45 1.54 -7.28
N MET A 3 13.41 1.66 -5.95
CA MET A 3 13.40 0.51 -5.03
C MET A 3 12.15 -0.35 -5.18
N ILE A 4 11.05 0.26 -5.64
CA ILE A 4 9.75 -0.38 -5.84
C ILE A 4 9.49 -0.37 -7.34
N SER A 5 9.31 -1.55 -7.93
CA SER A 5 9.02 -1.67 -9.36
C SER A 5 7.64 -1.09 -9.67
N GLN A 6 7.52 -0.39 -10.79
CA GLN A 6 6.26 0.24 -11.23
C GLN A 6 5.74 1.35 -10.31
N SER A 7 6.61 1.93 -9.47
CA SER A 7 6.27 3.07 -8.61
C SER A 7 5.78 4.28 -9.41
N GLU A 8 6.21 4.41 -10.67
CA GLU A 8 5.79 5.46 -11.59
C GLU A 8 4.26 5.48 -11.82
N ASN A 9 3.56 4.34 -11.65
CA ASN A 9 2.11 4.29 -11.77
C ASN A 9 1.42 5.06 -10.65
N VAL A 10 1.93 4.96 -9.42
CA VAL A 10 1.42 5.71 -8.26
C VAL A 10 1.78 7.19 -8.43
N ILE A 11 3.03 7.47 -8.79
CA ILE A 11 3.54 8.83 -8.99
C ILE A 11 2.77 9.54 -10.12
N SER A 12 2.36 8.84 -11.17
CA SER A 12 1.58 9.44 -12.27
C SER A 12 0.20 9.93 -11.83
N ILE A 13 -0.37 9.32 -10.79
CA ILE A 13 -1.66 9.72 -10.23
C ILE A 13 -1.46 10.82 -9.20
N PHE A 14 -0.64 10.59 -8.19
CA PHE A 14 -0.50 11.51 -7.05
C PHE A 14 0.49 12.65 -7.31
N GLY A 15 1.49 12.44 -8.16
CA GLY A 15 2.63 13.35 -8.38
C GLY A 15 3.83 13.04 -7.48
N TYR A 16 3.67 12.09 -6.55
CA TYR A 16 4.65 11.68 -5.57
C TYR A 16 4.37 10.24 -5.09
N TRP A 17 5.30 9.66 -4.33
CA TRP A 17 5.05 8.40 -3.61
C TRP A 17 4.45 8.70 -2.23
N PRO A 18 3.20 8.32 -1.95
CA PRO A 18 2.57 8.64 -0.68
C PRO A 18 3.10 7.78 0.47
N GLN A 19 3.04 8.34 1.67
CA GLN A 19 3.30 7.59 2.91
C GLN A 19 2.11 6.70 3.33
N PHE A 20 0.99 6.81 2.62
CA PHE A 20 -0.26 6.10 2.90
C PHE A 20 -0.78 6.37 4.32
N ALA A 21 -0.67 7.63 4.78
CA ALA A 21 -1.31 8.07 6.02
C ALA A 21 -2.83 8.04 5.88
N ASP A 22 -3.52 7.62 6.94
CA ASP A 22 -4.98 7.42 6.99
C ASP A 22 -5.51 6.43 5.94
N ALA A 23 -4.63 5.61 5.35
CA ALA A 23 -5.02 4.73 4.27
C ALA A 23 -5.69 3.45 4.81
N LYS A 24 -6.80 3.05 4.18
CA LYS A 24 -7.55 1.85 4.56
C LYS A 24 -6.98 0.64 3.85
N VAL A 25 -6.65 -0.41 4.61
CA VAL A 25 -6.25 -1.70 4.02
C VAL A 25 -7.49 -2.41 3.51
N ALA A 26 -7.63 -2.49 2.19
CA ALA A 26 -8.75 -3.13 1.51
C ALA A 26 -8.55 -4.65 1.39
N LEU A 27 -7.30 -5.09 1.22
CA LEU A 27 -6.93 -6.50 1.15
C LEU A 27 -5.53 -6.71 1.69
N ILE A 28 -5.35 -7.75 2.49
CA ILE A 28 -4.04 -8.36 2.74
C ILE A 28 -4.17 -9.86 2.51
N ALA A 29 -3.26 -10.42 1.71
CA ALA A 29 -3.25 -11.84 1.42
C ALA A 29 -1.82 -12.37 1.37
N TYR A 30 -1.63 -13.57 1.92
CA TYR A 30 -0.41 -14.35 1.71
C TYR A 30 -0.60 -15.26 0.49
N GLU A 31 0.22 -15.06 -0.53
CA GLU A 31 0.26 -15.85 -1.76
C GLU A 31 1.49 -16.78 -1.72
N PRO A 32 1.32 -18.11 -1.62
CA PRO A 32 2.47 -19.01 -1.57
C PRO A 32 3.14 -19.15 -2.96
N PRO A 33 4.48 -19.28 -3.01
CA PRO A 33 5.41 -19.24 -1.87
C PRO A 33 5.93 -17.84 -1.55
N GLY A 34 5.75 -17.38 -0.31
CA GLY A 34 6.50 -16.23 0.23
C GLY A 34 6.15 -14.87 -0.38
N THR A 35 4.92 -14.67 -0.82
CA THR A 35 4.45 -13.40 -1.37
C THR A 35 3.36 -12.81 -0.49
N ILE A 36 3.40 -11.50 -0.28
CA ILE A 36 2.30 -10.75 0.33
C ILE A 36 1.72 -9.81 -0.72
N ARG A 37 0.41 -9.86 -0.88
CA ARG A 37 -0.36 -8.86 -1.61
C ARG A 37 -1.07 -7.95 -0.62
N LEU A 38 -0.99 -6.65 -0.87
CA LEU A 38 -1.60 -5.61 -0.05
C LEU A 38 -2.28 -4.59 -0.98
N ASP A 39 -3.60 -4.45 -0.88
CA ASP A 39 -4.34 -3.40 -1.58
C ASP A 39 -4.76 -2.33 -0.57
N ILE A 40 -4.43 -1.08 -0.85
CA ILE A 40 -4.63 0.06 0.06
C ILE A 40 -5.47 1.11 -0.65
N SER A 41 -6.57 1.53 -0.04
CA SER A 41 -7.35 2.69 -0.46
C SER A 41 -6.79 3.94 0.19
N TYR A 42 -6.27 4.87 -0.62
CA TYR A 42 -5.66 6.11 -0.18
C TYR A 42 -6.34 7.32 -0.79
N ILE A 43 -6.58 8.34 0.03
CA ILE A 43 -7.19 9.60 -0.35
C ILE A 43 -6.26 10.73 0.06
N ASP A 44 -5.82 11.50 -0.93
CA ASP A 44 -5.16 12.78 -0.72
C ASP A 44 -6.22 13.88 -0.82
N ALA A 45 -6.70 14.36 0.34
CA ALA A 45 -7.73 15.38 0.41
C ALA A 45 -7.21 16.76 -0.06
N GLU A 46 -5.92 17.06 0.12
CA GLU A 46 -5.34 18.34 -0.30
C GLU A 46 -5.31 18.44 -1.82
N MET A 47 -4.96 17.34 -2.50
CA MET A 47 -4.92 17.26 -3.96
C MET A 47 -6.23 16.79 -4.59
N GLN A 48 -7.25 16.43 -3.79
CA GLN A 48 -8.52 15.86 -4.24
C GLN A 48 -8.33 14.62 -5.13
N LYS A 49 -7.43 13.72 -4.73
CA LYS A 49 -7.10 12.49 -5.46
C LYS A 49 -7.39 11.29 -4.58
N ALA A 50 -7.93 10.23 -5.18
CA ALA A 50 -8.15 8.96 -4.51
C ALA A 50 -7.80 7.80 -5.43
N ALA A 51 -7.17 6.77 -4.88
CA ALA A 51 -6.92 5.54 -5.62
C ALA A 51 -6.79 4.33 -4.69
N VAL A 52 -7.09 3.16 -5.23
CA VAL A 52 -6.66 1.89 -4.65
C VAL A 52 -5.32 1.51 -5.26
N VAL A 53 -4.29 1.39 -4.42
CA VAL A 53 -2.94 0.99 -4.79
C VAL A 53 -2.71 -0.45 -4.36
N GLY A 54 -2.44 -1.33 -5.33
CA GLY A 54 -2.03 -2.71 -5.09
C GLY A 54 -0.52 -2.83 -5.02
N LEU A 55 -0.02 -3.44 -3.96
CA LEU A 55 1.38 -3.71 -3.70
C LEU A 55 1.59 -5.22 -3.59
N ARG A 56 2.69 -5.71 -4.17
CA ARG A 56 3.13 -7.09 -4.00
C ARG A 56 4.57 -7.10 -3.52
N PHE A 57 4.79 -7.90 -2.48
CA PHE A 57 6.09 -8.12 -1.86
C PHE A 57 6.49 -9.58 -2.06
N THR A 58 7.70 -9.81 -2.59
CA THR A 58 8.22 -11.15 -2.89
C THR A 58 9.43 -11.50 -2.04
N GLY A 59 9.65 -12.78 -1.79
CA GLY A 59 10.72 -13.24 -0.91
C GLY A 59 10.51 -12.80 0.54
N VAL A 60 9.26 -12.80 0.99
CA VAL A 60 8.87 -12.34 2.32
C VAL A 60 9.45 -13.25 3.40
N GLN A 61 10.10 -12.64 4.39
CA GLN A 61 10.69 -13.27 5.55
C GLN A 61 10.32 -12.48 6.82
N GLU A 62 10.54 -13.08 7.99
CA GLU A 62 10.32 -12.43 9.30
C GLU A 62 8.92 -11.79 9.44
N LEU A 63 7.90 -12.45 8.88
CA LEU A 63 6.54 -11.94 8.88
C LEU A 63 5.96 -11.91 10.30
N ALA A 64 5.75 -10.70 10.82
CA ALA A 64 5.10 -10.46 12.10
C ALA A 64 3.94 -9.49 11.88
N LEU A 65 2.72 -10.03 11.73
CA LEU A 65 1.48 -9.26 11.65
C LEU A 65 0.67 -9.45 12.92
N SER A 66 -0.08 -8.42 13.29
CA SER A 66 -0.89 -8.36 14.50
C SER A 66 -2.20 -7.64 14.25
N GLU A 67 -3.20 -7.94 15.08
CA GLU A 67 -4.45 -7.16 15.18
C GLU A 67 -5.21 -6.98 13.85
N LEU A 68 -5.26 -8.02 13.01
CA LEU A 68 -6.11 -8.00 11.81
C LEU A 68 -7.59 -7.91 12.21
N LEU A 69 -8.20 -6.74 12.01
CA LEU A 69 -9.60 -6.46 12.30
C LEU A 69 -10.43 -6.42 11.00
N SER A 70 -11.76 -6.29 11.15
CA SER A 70 -12.70 -6.12 10.04
C SER A 70 -12.47 -4.83 9.25
N GLU A 71 -11.90 -3.82 9.91
CA GLU A 71 -11.43 -2.58 9.30
C GLU A 71 -10.03 -2.28 9.82
N ASN A 72 -9.14 -1.85 8.93
CA ASN A 72 -7.76 -1.57 9.28
C ASN A 72 -7.34 -0.28 8.59
N VAL A 73 -6.76 0.64 9.37
CA VAL A 73 -6.33 1.96 8.93
C VAL A 73 -4.87 2.13 9.34
N LEU A 74 -4.04 2.47 8.37
CA LEU A 74 -2.62 2.73 8.59
C LEU A 74 -2.43 4.18 9.03
N ASP A 75 -1.61 4.38 10.04
CA ASP A 75 -0.97 5.66 10.32
C ASP A 75 0.12 5.94 9.28
N SER A 76 0.89 4.91 8.92
CA SER A 76 1.85 4.99 7.82
C SER A 76 2.25 3.62 7.27
N LEU A 77 2.62 3.58 5.99
CA LEU A 77 3.33 2.46 5.37
C LEU A 77 4.74 2.89 5.00
N THR A 78 5.74 2.28 5.65
CA THR A 78 7.15 2.54 5.35
C THR A 78 7.79 1.34 4.68
N ILE A 79 8.51 1.60 3.59
CA ILE A 79 9.35 0.60 2.91
C ILE A 79 10.77 1.16 2.94
N SER A 80 11.66 0.53 3.70
CA SER A 80 13.05 0.97 3.85
C SER A 80 13.94 0.50 2.71
N ASP A 81 14.93 1.33 2.35
CA ASP A 81 16.01 0.92 1.48
C ASP A 81 16.91 -0.12 2.15
N GLY A 82 17.29 -1.16 1.40
CA GLY A 82 18.10 -2.26 1.90
C GLY A 82 17.90 -3.55 1.12
N ALA A 83 18.80 -4.51 1.36
CA ALA A 83 18.68 -5.88 0.88
C ALA A 83 18.92 -6.83 2.08
N PRO A 84 17.86 -7.39 2.71
CA PRO A 84 16.44 -7.26 2.33
C PRO A 84 15.82 -5.91 2.69
N MET A 85 14.76 -5.52 1.97
CA MET A 85 13.93 -4.35 2.29
C MET A 85 13.07 -4.65 3.50
N ARG A 86 12.84 -3.66 4.36
CA ARG A 86 11.94 -3.78 5.51
C ARG A 86 10.63 -3.03 5.23
N VAL A 87 9.51 -3.73 5.38
CA VAL A 87 8.17 -3.16 5.28
C VAL A 87 7.59 -3.05 6.68
N ASN A 88 7.07 -1.87 7.01
CA ASN A 88 6.48 -1.57 8.30
C ASN A 88 5.07 -0.98 8.10
N LEU A 89 4.08 -1.65 8.66
CA LEU A 89 2.67 -1.27 8.70
C LEU A 89 2.42 -0.70 10.09
N GLU A 90 2.43 0.63 10.21
CA GLU A 90 2.05 1.29 11.47
C GLU A 90 0.54 1.48 11.47
N PRO A 91 -0.21 0.82 12.37
CA PRO A 91 -1.65 0.99 12.44
C PRO A 91 -2.01 2.27 13.20
N CYS A 92 -2.97 3.03 12.67
CA CYS A 92 -3.80 3.90 13.49
C CYS A 92 -4.92 3.07 14.16
N TYR A 93 -5.39 2.04 13.45
CA TYR A 93 -6.41 1.10 13.93
C TYR A 93 -6.30 -0.26 13.22
N GLY A 94 -6.29 -1.35 14.00
CA GLY A 94 -6.27 -2.72 13.46
C GLY A 94 -4.88 -3.18 12.99
N LEU A 95 -4.79 -3.67 11.76
CA LEU A 95 -3.63 -4.37 11.21
C LEU A 95 -2.34 -3.57 11.33
N GLY A 96 -1.43 -4.07 12.17
CA GLY A 96 -0.06 -3.59 12.28
C GLY A 96 0.95 -4.71 12.11
N GLY A 97 2.20 -4.33 11.89
CA GLY A 97 3.30 -5.30 11.88
C GLY A 97 4.42 -4.94 10.93
N SER A 98 5.36 -5.87 10.80
CA SER A 98 6.50 -5.70 9.91
C SER A 98 6.95 -7.01 9.30
N PHE A 99 7.63 -6.91 8.17
CA PHE A 99 8.26 -8.04 7.51
C PHE A 99 9.43 -7.56 6.65
N THR A 100 10.30 -8.49 6.25
CA THR A 100 11.38 -8.24 5.30
C THR A 100 11.04 -8.87 3.94
N CYS A 101 11.50 -8.28 2.84
CA CYS A 101 11.28 -8.80 1.50
C CYS A 101 12.48 -8.52 0.57
N THR A 102 12.58 -9.28 -0.53
CA THR A 102 13.63 -9.10 -1.54
C THR A 102 13.14 -8.31 -2.75
N GLY A 103 11.83 -8.18 -2.93
CA GLY A 103 11.21 -7.45 -4.02
C GLY A 103 9.92 -6.76 -3.58
N ALA A 104 9.66 -5.59 -4.15
CA ALA A 104 8.43 -4.81 -3.98
C ALA A 104 8.01 -4.28 -5.35
N GLU A 105 6.74 -4.44 -5.70
CA GLU A 105 6.17 -3.98 -6.96
C GLU A 105 4.77 -3.39 -6.74
N VAL A 106 4.42 -2.39 -7.55
CA VAL A 106 3.05 -1.90 -7.66
C VAL A 106 2.30 -2.75 -8.69
N THR A 107 1.35 -3.58 -8.24
CA THR A 107 0.59 -4.46 -9.14
C THR A 107 -0.55 -3.77 -9.87
N GLY A 108 -0.97 -2.59 -9.41
CA GLY A 108 -2.00 -1.81 -10.07
C GLY A 108 -2.39 -0.57 -9.28
N VAL A 109 -2.92 0.43 -9.98
CA VAL A 109 -3.53 1.59 -9.36
C VAL A 109 -4.88 1.87 -10.03
N ALA A 110 -5.96 1.83 -9.25
CA ALA A 110 -7.30 2.15 -9.71
C ALA A 110 -7.70 3.50 -9.12
N GLY A 111 -7.60 4.55 -9.94
CA GLY A 111 -8.02 5.90 -9.54
C GLY A 111 -9.54 6.02 -9.49
N GLU A 112 -10.06 6.59 -8.41
CA GLU A 112 -11.46 7.00 -8.32
C GLU A 112 -11.56 8.43 -8.87
N PHE A 113 -11.61 8.56 -10.20
CA PHE A 113 -11.98 9.82 -10.82
C PHE A 113 -13.46 10.05 -10.55
N ASN A 114 -13.77 10.96 -9.62
CA ASN A 114 -15.12 11.43 -9.38
C ASN A 114 -15.62 12.18 -10.62
N HIS A 115 -16.19 11.46 -11.58
CA HIS A 115 -16.98 12.05 -12.63
C HIS A 115 -18.33 12.43 -12.01
N GLN A 116 -18.37 13.56 -11.29
CA GLN A 116 -19.64 14.26 -11.06
C GLN A 116 -20.15 14.75 -12.42
N VAL A 117 -20.89 13.92 -13.16
CA VAL A 117 -21.77 14.41 -14.23
C VAL A 117 -23.10 13.64 -14.26
N ARG A 118 -24.17 14.41 -14.01
CA ARG A 118 -25.61 14.23 -14.30
C ARG A 118 -26.43 13.48 -13.22
N GLN A 119 -27.56 13.97 -12.70
CA GLN A 119 -28.60 14.83 -13.31
C GLN A 119 -29.28 15.73 -12.25
N SER A 120 -29.50 17.00 -12.61
CA SER A 120 -30.61 17.84 -12.13
C SER A 120 -31.72 17.81 -13.17
#